data_AF-A0A821F5C1-F1
#
_entry.id   AF-A0A821F5C1-F1
#
_cell.length_a   1.000
_cell.length_b   1.000
_cell.length_c   1.000
_cell.angle_alpha   90.00
_cell.angle_beta   90.00
_cell.angle_gamma   90.00
#
_symmetry.space_group_name_H-M   'P 1'
#
loop_
_entity.id
_entity.type
_entity.pdbx_description
1 polymer ?
#
loop_
_entity_poly.entity_id
_entity_poly.type
_entity_poly.pdbx_seq_one_letter_code
_entity_poly.pdbx_strand_id
1 'polypeptide(L)'
;MQTQSTASLPHIDYPISPCDKLNYMNDEINNYLPNNRLLNEENETPLFNGSSITLNQAVHKLVSFFNDFNINKRAVIQLLRIIKIFLPKPNRLPTTWKGIMKVLGRVSTSRTTFLCSACLQQCQRSRYGTKSCRNERCSVKNRTMKSNDIVELVHLDIRTQVQSILLRNQLLLNRKELYPMADICYGEFYCNKSNVTTNRITFIVHIDGSLLIKSSKQSMWPCFASIVELPPPIRDYQKNIVLLSLWTSRVKPDPDVFLHETIEELKLLINNGTSIFINGQEYVISFGTQYFISDLPAKALFCKTINFNGYSACTECHSTGMFSDFTNYLYGTI
;
A
#
# COMPACT_ATOMS: atom_id res chain seq x y z
N MET A 1 -12.98 -39.75 47.59
CA MET A 1 -11.71 -39.01 47.81
C MET A 1 -10.88 -39.12 46.55
N GLN A 2 -10.72 -38.00 45.85
CA GLN A 2 -9.56 -37.56 45.06
C GLN A 2 -10.05 -36.58 43.99
N THR A 3 -10.08 -35.32 44.41
CA THR A 3 -10.18 -34.12 43.60
C THR A 3 -8.87 -33.97 42.81
N GLN A 4 -8.91 -33.99 41.48
CA GLN A 4 -7.79 -33.56 40.65
C GLN A 4 -7.90 -32.05 40.40
N SER A 5 -6.87 -31.35 40.86
CA SER A 5 -6.64 -29.93 40.74
C SER A 5 -6.43 -29.52 39.29
N THR A 6 -7.20 -28.54 38.82
CA THR A 6 -6.94 -27.77 37.61
C THR A 6 -5.66 -26.97 37.78
N ALA A 7 -4.59 -27.34 37.06
CA ALA A 7 -3.39 -26.52 36.95
C ALA A 7 -3.68 -25.33 36.03
N SER A 8 -3.85 -24.14 36.62
CA SER A 8 -3.87 -22.88 35.90
C SER A 8 -2.50 -22.60 35.30
N LEU A 9 -2.43 -22.41 33.98
CA LEU A 9 -1.25 -21.89 33.28
C LEU A 9 -0.80 -20.56 33.93
N PRO A 10 0.49 -20.36 34.18
CA PRO A 10 0.97 -19.10 34.74
C PRO A 10 0.73 -17.97 33.74
N HIS A 11 0.04 -16.93 34.18
CA HIS A 11 0.02 -15.63 33.50
C HIS A 11 1.46 -15.11 33.45
N ILE A 12 2.09 -15.23 32.28
CA ILE A 12 3.34 -14.54 31.99
C ILE A 12 2.95 -13.09 31.71
N ASP A 13 3.06 -12.24 32.72
CA ASP A 13 3.02 -10.80 32.54
C ASP A 13 4.23 -10.40 31.69
N TYR A 14 3.99 -10.21 30.39
CA TYR A 14 4.99 -9.61 29.52
C TYR A 14 5.25 -8.18 30.02
N PRO A 15 6.51 -7.78 30.26
CA PRO A 15 6.80 -6.40 30.61
C PRO A 15 6.28 -5.50 29.49
N ILE A 16 5.38 -4.58 29.87
CA ILE A 16 4.79 -3.57 28.98
C ILE A 16 5.94 -2.90 28.22
N SER A 17 5.92 -3.01 26.89
CA SER A 17 6.98 -2.47 26.04
C SER A 17 7.02 -0.94 26.23
N PRO A 18 8.21 -0.30 26.23
CA PRO A 18 8.31 1.17 26.22
C PRO A 18 7.50 1.81 25.08
N CYS A 19 7.21 1.02 24.05
CA CYS A 19 6.44 1.42 22.87
C CYS A 19 4.94 1.62 23.15
N ASP A 20 4.34 0.96 24.15
CA ASP A 20 2.94 1.19 24.56
C ASP A 20 2.73 2.59 25.18
N LYS A 21 3.82 3.26 25.55
CA LYS A 21 3.85 4.64 26.06
C LYS A 21 4.21 5.68 25.00
N LEU A 22 4.54 5.26 23.77
CA LEU A 22 4.79 6.21 22.69
C LEU A 22 3.45 6.81 22.28
N ASN A 23 3.22 8.04 22.72
CA ASN A 23 2.12 8.86 22.24
C ASN A 23 2.46 9.23 20.79
N TYR A 24 2.18 8.33 19.85
CA TYR A 24 2.32 8.59 18.42
C TYR A 24 1.27 9.63 18.05
N MET A 25 1.63 10.89 18.27
CA MET A 25 0.92 12.02 17.71
C MET A 25 1.00 11.80 16.21
N ASN A 26 -0.11 11.36 15.64
CA ASN A 26 -0.33 11.50 14.22
C ASN A 26 0.05 12.94 13.91
N ASP A 27 1.09 13.17 13.11
CA ASP A 27 1.22 14.45 12.45
C ASP A 27 -0.12 14.64 11.73
N GLU A 28 -0.94 15.52 12.29
CA GLU A 28 -2.00 16.15 11.54
C GLU A 28 -1.27 16.75 10.35
N ILE A 29 -1.62 16.24 9.17
CA ILE A 29 -1.10 16.71 7.89
C ILE A 29 0.25 16.09 7.52
N ASN A 30 0.14 14.94 6.86
CA ASN A 30 1.18 14.39 6.00
C ASN A 30 1.26 15.23 4.71
N ASN A 31 1.65 16.49 4.82
CA ASN A 31 2.04 17.32 3.68
C ASN A 31 3.48 16.96 3.33
N TYR A 32 3.63 15.86 2.59
CA TYR A 32 4.82 15.71 1.77
C TYR A 32 4.86 16.92 0.81
N LEU A 33 5.65 17.93 1.17
CA LEU A 33 6.28 18.82 0.20
C LEU A 33 7.39 17.99 -0.44
N PRO A 34 7.37 17.78 -1.77
CA PRO A 34 8.58 17.37 -2.45
C PRO A 34 9.68 18.35 -2.07
N ASN A 35 10.86 17.85 -1.69
CA ASN A 35 12.04 18.72 -1.52
C ASN A 35 12.15 19.65 -2.75
N ASN A 36 12.42 20.93 -2.47
CA ASN A 36 12.49 22.11 -3.33
C ASN A 36 13.34 21.98 -4.61
N ARG A 37 13.13 20.99 -5.48
CA ARG A 37 13.89 20.85 -6.73
C ARG A 37 13.07 20.62 -7.99
N LEU A 38 11.75 20.81 -7.92
CA LEU A 38 10.93 21.17 -9.06
C LEU A 38 9.82 22.13 -8.60
N LEU A 39 10.20 23.26 -7.97
CA LEU A 39 9.34 24.42 -8.12
C LEU A 39 9.36 24.72 -9.62
N ASN A 40 8.29 24.37 -10.33
CA ASN A 40 8.06 24.99 -11.63
C ASN A 40 8.06 26.48 -11.32
N GLU A 41 9.07 27.23 -11.76
CA GLU A 41 9.20 28.66 -11.48
C GLU A 41 7.91 29.42 -11.88
N GLU A 42 7.17 28.87 -12.85
CA GLU A 42 5.82 29.29 -13.24
C GLU A 42 4.78 29.28 -12.10
N ASN A 43 4.90 28.41 -11.10
CA ASN A 43 3.94 28.28 -9.98
C ASN A 43 4.22 29.28 -8.84
N GLU A 44 5.42 29.87 -8.79
CA GLU A 44 5.74 30.97 -7.88
C GLU A 44 5.29 32.34 -8.42
N THR A 45 4.66 32.35 -9.60
CA THR A 45 4.03 33.57 -10.13
C THR A 45 2.78 33.96 -9.32
N PRO A 46 2.42 35.26 -9.29
CA PRO A 46 1.19 35.73 -8.65
C PRO A 46 -0.05 34.99 -9.18
N LEU A 47 -1.00 34.69 -8.29
CA LEU A 47 -2.26 34.00 -8.63
C LEU A 47 -3.03 34.71 -9.77
N PHE A 48 -3.00 36.04 -9.76
CA PHE A 48 -3.47 36.96 -10.79
C PHE A 48 -2.63 38.25 -10.69
N ASN A 49 -2.72 39.12 -11.70
CA ASN A 49 -1.95 40.38 -11.71
C ASN A 49 -2.29 41.25 -10.49
N GLY A 50 -1.28 41.66 -9.71
CA GLY A 50 -1.46 42.43 -8.47
C GLY A 50 -1.83 41.59 -7.23
N SER A 51 -1.84 40.26 -7.32
CA SER A 51 -2.04 39.39 -6.15
C SER A 51 -0.84 39.43 -5.21
N SER A 52 -1.09 39.54 -3.90
CA SER A 52 -0.07 39.43 -2.85
C SER A 52 0.38 37.99 -2.58
N ILE A 53 -0.35 37.01 -3.09
CA ILE A 53 -0.03 35.59 -2.95
C ILE A 53 0.29 34.93 -4.30
N THR A 54 1.21 33.97 -4.28
CA THR A 54 1.56 33.15 -5.43
C THR A 54 0.50 32.09 -5.70
N LEU A 55 0.50 31.53 -6.92
CA LEU A 55 -0.37 30.41 -7.28
C LEU A 55 -0.15 29.22 -6.33
N ASN A 56 1.11 28.90 -6.03
CA ASN A 56 1.47 27.80 -5.14
C ASN A 56 0.91 28.00 -3.72
N GLN A 57 1.11 29.19 -3.14
CA GLN A 57 0.58 29.56 -1.82
C GLN A 57 -0.95 29.46 -1.74
N ALA A 58 -1.65 29.96 -2.77
CA ALA A 58 -3.10 29.88 -2.85
C ALA A 58 -3.58 28.42 -2.88
N VAL A 59 -2.94 27.58 -3.68
CA VAL A 59 -3.28 26.15 -3.80
C VAL A 59 -3.02 25.41 -2.49
N HIS A 60 -1.90 25.66 -1.80
CA HIS A 60 -1.62 25.07 -0.48
C HIS A 60 -2.69 25.41 0.55
N LYS A 61 -3.10 26.68 0.64
CA LYS A 61 -4.17 27.11 1.57
C LYS A 61 -5.50 26.42 1.27
N LEU A 62 -5.88 26.34 -0.02
CA LEU A 62 -7.11 25.66 -0.44
C LEU A 62 -7.09 24.17 -0.11
N VAL A 63 -5.98 23.48 -0.37
CA VAL A 63 -5.86 22.04 -0.08
C VAL A 63 -5.87 21.77 1.41
N SER A 64 -5.23 22.61 2.23
CA SER A 64 -5.35 22.54 3.70
C SER A 64 -6.83 22.60 4.11
N PHE A 65 -7.53 23.65 3.67
CA PHE A 65 -8.96 23.82 3.96
C PHE A 65 -9.80 22.61 3.51
N PHE A 66 -9.58 22.09 2.30
CA PHE A 66 -10.34 20.92 1.83
C PHE A 66 -10.10 19.68 2.70
N ASN A 67 -8.89 19.50 3.21
CA ASN A 67 -8.55 18.40 4.11
C ASN A 67 -9.14 18.60 5.51
N ASP A 68 -9.00 19.81 6.07
CA ASP A 68 -9.47 20.15 7.42
C ASP A 68 -10.98 19.92 7.57
N PHE A 69 -11.73 20.16 6.50
CA PHE A 69 -13.19 19.94 6.45
C PHE A 69 -13.61 18.66 5.73
N ASN A 70 -12.66 17.78 5.39
CA ASN A 70 -12.90 16.51 4.68
C ASN A 70 -13.84 16.64 3.46
N ILE A 71 -13.64 17.70 2.67
CA ILE A 71 -14.53 18.06 1.56
C ILE A 71 -14.38 17.04 0.43
N ASN A 72 -15.48 16.43 0.01
CA ASN A 72 -15.44 15.45 -1.07
C ASN A 72 -14.97 16.07 -2.41
N LYS A 73 -14.35 15.24 -3.26
CA LYS A 73 -13.73 15.67 -4.53
C LYS A 73 -14.68 16.41 -5.48
N ARG A 74 -15.98 16.07 -5.49
CA ARG A 74 -16.97 16.74 -6.34
C ARG A 74 -17.23 18.16 -5.86
N ALA A 75 -17.41 18.34 -4.56
CA ALA A 75 -17.57 19.65 -3.93
C ALA A 75 -16.31 20.51 -4.10
N VAL A 76 -15.11 19.94 -3.92
CA VAL A 76 -13.83 20.64 -4.20
C VAL A 76 -13.79 21.19 -5.63
N ILE A 77 -14.12 20.38 -6.64
CA ILE A 77 -14.10 20.82 -8.04
C ILE A 77 -15.11 21.94 -8.30
N GLN A 78 -16.31 21.86 -7.70
CA GLN A 78 -17.31 22.91 -7.83
C GLN A 78 -16.84 24.21 -7.17
N LEU A 79 -16.31 24.13 -5.95
CA LEU A 79 -15.81 25.28 -5.21
C LEU A 79 -14.63 25.95 -5.94
N LEU A 80 -13.69 25.19 -6.49
CA LEU A 80 -12.60 25.72 -7.31
C LEU A 80 -13.11 26.51 -8.54
N ARG A 81 -14.18 26.04 -9.17
CA ARG A 81 -14.80 26.75 -10.31
C ARG A 81 -15.44 28.05 -9.87
N ILE A 82 -16.12 28.06 -8.72
CA ILE A 82 -16.72 29.27 -8.14
C ILE A 82 -15.64 30.29 -7.79
N ILE A 83 -14.61 29.88 -7.05
CA ILE A 83 -13.50 30.77 -6.66
C ILE A 83 -12.82 31.35 -7.90
N LYS A 84 -12.58 30.52 -8.94
CA LYS A 84 -11.97 30.99 -10.19
C LYS A 84 -12.76 32.12 -10.85
N ILE A 85 -14.10 32.08 -10.78
CA ILE A 85 -14.97 33.10 -11.35
C ILE A 85 -14.91 34.41 -10.56
N PHE A 86 -14.77 34.34 -9.23
CA PHE A 86 -14.68 35.52 -8.37
C PHE A 86 -13.31 36.22 -8.41
N LEU A 87 -12.26 35.53 -8.86
CA LEU A 87 -10.94 36.12 -9.01
C LEU A 87 -10.85 37.04 -10.24
N PRO A 88 -10.07 38.14 -10.18
CA PRO A 88 -9.78 38.97 -11.34
C PRO A 88 -9.27 38.16 -12.54
N LYS A 89 -9.63 38.57 -13.76
CA LYS A 89 -9.19 37.92 -15.00
C LYS A 89 -8.03 38.69 -15.64
N PRO A 90 -6.98 38.02 -16.16
CA PRO A 90 -6.75 36.57 -16.12
C PRO A 90 -6.22 36.07 -14.76
N ASN A 91 -6.66 34.89 -14.32
CA ASN A 91 -6.09 34.20 -13.15
C ASN A 91 -5.66 32.76 -13.47
N ARG A 92 -4.68 32.29 -12.69
CA ARG A 92 -4.01 31.00 -12.89
C ARG A 92 -4.61 29.86 -12.05
N LEU A 93 -5.69 30.10 -11.29
CA LEU A 93 -6.27 29.08 -10.41
C LEU A 93 -6.78 27.86 -11.21
N PRO A 94 -6.39 26.61 -10.88
CA PRO A 94 -6.91 25.43 -11.55
C PRO A 94 -8.37 25.15 -11.20
N THR A 95 -9.14 24.61 -12.15
CA THR A 95 -10.55 24.21 -11.95
C THR A 95 -10.75 22.71 -11.78
N THR A 96 -9.66 21.94 -11.77
CA THR A 96 -9.68 20.49 -11.66
C THR A 96 -8.69 20.03 -10.61
N TRP A 97 -9.01 18.92 -9.94
CA TRP A 97 -8.10 18.30 -8.98
C TRP A 97 -6.74 17.93 -9.60
N LYS A 98 -6.74 17.47 -10.86
CA LYS A 98 -5.51 17.17 -11.59
C LYS A 98 -4.63 18.42 -11.76
N GLY A 99 -5.24 19.58 -12.03
CA GLY A 99 -4.53 20.85 -12.11
C GLY A 99 -3.95 21.29 -10.76
N ILE A 100 -4.70 21.11 -9.67
CA ILE A 100 -4.22 21.34 -8.30
C ILE A 100 -2.99 20.48 -7.99
N MET A 101 -3.05 19.18 -8.27
CA MET A 101 -1.94 18.26 -8.05
C MET A 101 -0.72 18.63 -8.89
N LYS A 102 -0.92 19.08 -10.13
CA LYS A 102 0.16 19.58 -11.00
C LYS A 102 0.84 20.82 -10.42
N VAL A 103 0.09 21.76 -9.84
CA VAL A 103 0.66 22.96 -9.19
C VAL A 103 1.52 22.55 -7.99
N LEU A 104 1.06 21.60 -7.19
CA LEU A 104 1.81 21.07 -6.04
C LEU A 104 3.02 20.21 -6.42
N GLY A 105 3.34 20.06 -7.71
CA GLY A 105 4.40 19.16 -8.18
C GLY A 105 4.14 17.69 -7.83
N ARG A 106 2.90 17.33 -7.46
CA ARG A 106 2.54 15.95 -7.09
C ARG A 106 2.35 15.14 -8.37
N VAL A 107 3.29 14.24 -8.63
CA VAL A 107 3.20 13.24 -9.69
C VAL A 107 2.21 12.15 -9.25
N SER A 108 1.52 11.52 -10.21
CA SER A 108 0.68 10.36 -9.92
C SER A 108 1.55 9.24 -9.34
N THR A 109 1.41 8.96 -8.05
CA THR A 109 2.14 7.89 -7.34
C THR A 109 1.49 6.52 -7.54
N SER A 110 0.56 6.42 -8.50
CA SER A 110 -0.11 5.17 -8.83
C SER A 110 -0.37 5.07 -10.32
N ARG A 111 -0.32 3.86 -10.85
CA ARG A 111 -0.75 3.50 -12.19
C ARG A 111 -1.86 2.46 -12.10
N THR A 112 -2.96 2.72 -12.82
CA THR A 112 -4.08 1.79 -12.92
C THR A 112 -4.07 1.11 -14.29
N THR A 113 -4.04 -0.21 -14.28
CA THR A 113 -4.19 -1.08 -15.44
C THR A 113 -5.56 -1.76 -15.35
N PHE A 114 -6.29 -1.77 -16.46
CA PHE A 114 -7.58 -2.47 -16.54
C PHE A 114 -7.39 -3.74 -17.36
N LEU A 115 -7.76 -4.89 -16.79
CA LEU A 115 -7.68 -6.19 -17.45
C LEU A 115 -9.06 -6.78 -17.65
N CYS A 116 -9.18 -7.66 -18.64
CA CYS A 116 -10.37 -8.47 -18.86
C CYS A 116 -10.47 -9.58 -17.81
N SER A 117 -11.58 -9.68 -17.09
CA SER A 117 -11.76 -10.74 -16.08
C SER A 117 -11.78 -12.16 -16.65
N ALA A 118 -12.03 -12.33 -17.96
CA ALA A 118 -12.11 -13.64 -18.61
C ALA A 118 -10.76 -14.14 -19.16
N CYS A 119 -9.84 -13.25 -19.54
CA CYS A 119 -8.56 -13.64 -20.15
C CYS A 119 -7.34 -12.90 -19.60
N LEU A 120 -7.55 -12.00 -18.63
CA LEU A 120 -6.54 -11.19 -17.96
C LEU A 120 -5.68 -10.30 -18.87
N GLN A 121 -6.06 -10.17 -20.14
CA GLN A 121 -5.40 -9.26 -21.08
C GLN A 121 -5.84 -7.82 -20.86
N GLN A 122 -4.92 -6.88 -21.10
CA GLN A 122 -5.17 -5.46 -20.93
C GLN A 122 -6.31 -4.97 -21.82
N CYS A 123 -7.25 -4.25 -21.23
CA CYS A 123 -8.35 -3.61 -21.91
C CYS A 123 -7.88 -2.40 -22.69
N GLN A 124 -8.47 -2.18 -23.86
CA GLN A 124 -8.35 -0.92 -24.58
C GLN A 124 -9.45 0.05 -24.13
N ARG A 125 -9.14 1.34 -24.23
CA ARG A 125 -10.08 2.42 -23.92
C ARG A 125 -10.59 3.03 -25.22
N SER A 126 -11.91 3.07 -25.40
CA SER A 126 -12.53 3.69 -26.56
C SER A 126 -12.49 5.23 -26.47
N ARG A 127 -12.77 5.91 -27.59
CA ARG A 127 -12.92 7.38 -27.63
C ARG A 127 -13.99 7.91 -26.68
N TYR A 128 -14.99 7.10 -26.33
CA TYR A 128 -16.09 7.45 -25.43
C TYR A 128 -15.85 7.03 -23.97
N GLY A 129 -14.64 6.55 -23.65
CA GLY A 129 -14.28 6.13 -22.28
C GLY A 129 -14.78 4.74 -21.88
N THR A 130 -15.47 4.01 -22.78
CA THR A 130 -15.83 2.61 -22.57
C THR A 130 -14.61 1.71 -22.71
N LYS A 131 -14.61 0.58 -21.99
CA LYS A 131 -13.52 -0.42 -22.03
C LYS A 131 -13.96 -1.63 -22.85
N SER A 132 -13.03 -2.19 -23.63
CA SER A 132 -13.24 -3.45 -24.36
C SER A 132 -12.00 -4.33 -24.26
N CYS A 133 -12.20 -5.65 -24.37
CA CYS A 133 -11.09 -6.60 -24.34
C CYS A 133 -10.31 -6.54 -25.67
N ARG A 134 -8.98 -6.47 -25.59
CA ARG A 134 -8.08 -6.45 -26.76
C ARG A 134 -7.87 -7.84 -27.40
N ASN A 135 -8.16 -8.90 -26.66
CA ASN A 135 -7.93 -10.27 -27.12
C ASN A 135 -9.06 -10.73 -28.07
N GLU A 136 -8.73 -10.91 -29.35
CA GLU A 136 -9.66 -11.35 -30.41
C GLU A 136 -10.20 -12.77 -30.22
N ARG A 137 -9.53 -13.59 -29.39
CA ARG A 137 -9.96 -14.95 -29.04
C ARG A 137 -10.78 -15.00 -27.74
N CYS A 138 -11.00 -13.86 -27.09
CA CYS A 138 -11.74 -13.83 -25.84
C CYS A 138 -13.26 -13.93 -26.08
N SER A 139 -13.96 -14.65 -25.20
CA SER A 139 -15.42 -14.78 -25.19
C SER A 139 -16.14 -13.44 -25.03
N VAL A 140 -15.41 -12.41 -24.56
CA VAL A 140 -15.95 -11.07 -24.29
C VAL A 140 -15.55 -10.05 -25.36
N LYS A 141 -14.96 -10.49 -26.47
CA LYS A 141 -14.52 -9.60 -27.55
C LYS A 141 -15.68 -8.77 -28.11
N ASN A 142 -15.35 -7.58 -28.64
CA ASN A 142 -16.29 -6.66 -29.31
C ASN A 142 -17.49 -6.19 -28.46
N ARG A 143 -17.55 -6.53 -27.17
CA ARG A 143 -18.57 -6.03 -26.24
C ARG A 143 -18.04 -4.88 -25.40
N THR A 144 -18.92 -3.95 -25.07
CA THR A 144 -18.62 -2.96 -24.03
C THR A 144 -18.61 -3.66 -22.68
N MET A 145 -17.49 -3.54 -21.97
CA MET A 145 -17.30 -4.21 -20.68
C MET A 145 -18.06 -3.50 -19.56
N LYS A 146 -18.79 -4.27 -18.77
CA LYS A 146 -19.39 -3.81 -17.52
C LYS A 146 -18.34 -3.86 -16.40
N SER A 147 -18.61 -3.22 -15.25
CA SER A 147 -17.70 -3.25 -14.09
C SER A 147 -17.31 -4.67 -13.66
N ASN A 148 -18.20 -5.64 -13.85
CA ASN A 148 -18.01 -7.04 -13.51
C ASN A 148 -17.06 -7.79 -14.45
N ASP A 149 -16.88 -7.28 -15.67
CA ASP A 149 -15.98 -7.86 -16.67
C ASP A 149 -14.54 -7.34 -16.48
N ILE A 150 -14.32 -6.40 -15.58
CA ILE A 150 -13.08 -5.66 -15.43
C ILE A 150 -12.37 -6.12 -14.15
N VAL A 151 -11.07 -6.32 -14.28
CA VAL A 151 -10.13 -6.30 -13.18
C VAL A 151 -9.48 -4.92 -13.18
N GLU A 152 -9.54 -4.25 -12.04
CA GLU A 152 -8.78 -3.04 -11.80
C GLU A 152 -7.55 -3.39 -10.99
N LEU A 153 -6.37 -3.22 -11.59
CA LEU A 153 -5.07 -3.45 -10.98
C LEU A 153 -4.38 -2.10 -10.80
N VAL A 154 -4.20 -1.69 -9.55
CA VAL A 154 -3.53 -0.44 -9.20
C VAL A 154 -2.15 -0.78 -8.65
N HIS A 155 -1.10 -0.26 -9.27
CA HIS A 155 0.27 -0.29 -8.73
C HIS A 155 0.60 1.07 -8.13
N LEU A 156 1.27 1.08 -6.98
CA LEU A 156 1.67 2.31 -6.32
C LEU A 156 3.20 2.37 -6.25
N ASP A 157 3.72 3.57 -6.41
CA ASP A 157 5.15 3.86 -6.38
C ASP A 157 5.71 3.59 -4.98
N ILE A 158 6.62 2.63 -4.87
CA ILE A 158 7.21 2.22 -3.59
C ILE A 158 8.11 3.33 -3.04
N ARG A 159 8.91 3.96 -3.90
CA ARG A 159 9.91 4.98 -3.52
C ARG A 159 9.27 6.16 -2.79
N THR A 160 8.21 6.73 -3.37
CA THR A 160 7.53 7.92 -2.82
C THR A 160 6.86 7.61 -1.48
N GLN A 161 6.27 6.42 -1.34
CA GLN A 161 5.66 5.99 -0.08
C GLN A 161 6.72 5.81 1.01
N VAL A 162 7.80 5.08 0.72
CA VAL A 162 8.92 4.89 1.66
C VAL A 162 9.50 6.24 2.07
N GLN A 163 9.77 7.14 1.12
CA GLN A 163 10.27 8.48 1.43
C GLN A 163 9.35 9.26 2.39
N SER A 164 8.03 9.24 2.17
CA SER A 164 7.07 9.89 3.08
C SER A 164 7.03 9.25 4.47
N ILE A 165 7.18 7.94 4.56
CA ILE A 165 7.19 7.20 5.83
C ILE A 165 8.49 7.50 6.60
N LEU A 166 9.64 7.47 5.93
CA LEU A 166 10.94 7.76 6.56
C LEU A 166 11.03 9.21 7.04
N LEU A 167 10.54 10.16 6.24
CA LEU A 167 10.55 11.59 6.62
C LEU A 167 9.80 11.83 7.94
N ARG A 168 8.62 11.23 8.09
CA ARG A 168 7.79 11.38 9.30
C ARG A 168 8.36 10.65 10.51
N ASN A 169 8.96 9.48 10.29
CA ASN A 169 9.43 8.63 11.38
C ASN A 169 10.95 8.71 11.59
N GLN A 170 11.62 9.74 11.04
CA GLN A 170 13.09 9.86 11.05
C GLN A 170 13.71 9.72 12.45
N LEU A 171 13.03 10.22 13.48
CA LEU A 171 13.50 10.19 14.87
C LEU A 171 13.37 8.82 15.52
N LEU A 172 12.56 7.92 14.95
CA LEU A 172 12.20 6.61 15.50
C LEU A 172 12.98 5.46 14.84
N LEU A 173 13.53 5.69 13.65
CA LEU A 173 14.33 4.70 12.92
C LEU A 173 15.57 4.29 13.72
N ASN A 174 15.92 3.00 13.65
CA ASN A 174 17.14 2.42 14.23
C ASN A 174 17.31 2.55 15.75
N ARG A 175 16.25 2.87 16.50
CA ARG A 175 16.31 2.90 17.97
C ARG A 175 16.05 1.51 18.55
N LYS A 176 17.09 0.69 18.69
CA LYS A 176 17.01 -0.70 19.20
C LYS A 176 16.20 -0.86 20.49
N GLU A 177 16.23 0.16 21.35
CA GLU A 177 15.51 0.19 22.63
C GLU A 177 13.97 0.19 22.50
N LEU A 178 13.46 0.52 21.31
CA LEU A 178 12.02 0.50 21.00
C LEU A 178 11.54 -0.87 20.48
N TYR A 179 12.43 -1.83 20.28
CA TYR A 179 12.13 -3.14 19.70
C TYR A 179 12.08 -4.19 20.81
N PRO A 180 10.96 -4.95 20.96
CA PRO A 180 10.98 -6.09 21.86
C PRO A 180 11.99 -7.13 21.37
N MET A 181 12.61 -7.88 22.30
CA MET A 181 13.65 -8.87 21.96
C MET A 181 13.19 -9.93 20.94
N ALA A 182 11.89 -10.21 20.88
CA ALA A 182 11.27 -11.17 19.97
C ALA A 182 10.52 -10.53 18.78
N ASP A 183 10.73 -9.24 18.50
CA ASP A 183 10.01 -8.51 17.44
C ASP A 183 10.12 -9.20 16.08
N ILE A 184 11.37 -9.49 15.68
CA ILE A 184 11.66 -10.11 14.39
C ILE A 184 12.00 -11.56 14.67
N CYS A 185 11.18 -12.48 14.16
CA CYS A 185 11.50 -13.89 14.14
C CYS A 185 12.86 -14.09 13.46
N TYR A 186 13.80 -14.80 14.12
CA TYR A 186 15.19 -14.94 13.68
C TYR A 186 15.96 -13.60 13.57
N GLY A 187 15.67 -12.63 14.45
CA GLY A 187 16.31 -11.30 14.48
C GLY A 187 17.84 -11.34 14.54
N GLU A 188 18.44 -12.38 15.11
CA GLU A 188 19.90 -12.61 15.07
C GLU A 188 20.44 -12.79 13.64
N PHE A 189 19.71 -13.51 12.77
CA PHE A 189 20.08 -13.68 11.36
C PHE A 189 19.91 -12.38 10.57
N TYR A 190 18.91 -11.56 10.94
CA TYR A 190 18.74 -10.23 10.38
C TYR A 190 19.93 -9.32 10.76
N CYS A 191 20.33 -9.30 12.04
CA CYS A 191 21.46 -8.52 12.55
C CYS A 191 22.83 -9.01 12.03
N ASN A 192 23.02 -10.32 11.88
CA ASN A 192 24.31 -10.89 11.43
C ASN A 192 24.58 -10.70 9.92
N LYS A 193 23.54 -10.45 9.11
CA LYS A 193 23.72 -10.03 7.71
C LYS A 193 24.10 -8.55 7.58
N SER A 194 23.88 -7.73 8.61
CA SER A 194 24.17 -6.31 8.61
C SER A 194 25.51 -5.98 9.29
N ASN A 195 26.63 -6.34 8.65
CA ASN A 195 27.96 -5.88 9.10
C ASN A 195 28.23 -4.39 8.78
N VAL A 196 27.26 -3.64 8.27
CA VAL A 196 27.42 -2.23 7.93
C VAL A 196 26.16 -1.47 8.34
N THR A 197 26.35 -0.33 8.99
CA THR A 197 25.37 0.74 9.25
C THR A 197 24.82 1.31 7.93
N THR A 198 24.11 0.49 7.18
CA THR A 198 23.55 0.83 5.87
C THR A 198 22.15 1.36 6.07
N ASN A 199 21.79 2.42 5.33
CA ASN A 199 20.40 2.84 5.23
C ASN A 199 19.65 1.74 4.46
N ARG A 200 19.14 0.75 5.20
CA ARG A 200 18.47 -0.42 4.64
C ARG A 200 17.01 -0.39 5.05
N ILE A 201 16.15 -0.74 4.10
CA ILE A 201 14.72 -0.96 4.33
C ILE A 201 14.39 -2.40 3.97
N THR A 202 13.84 -3.12 4.93
CA THR A 202 13.43 -4.51 4.79
C THR A 202 11.92 -4.59 4.90
N PHE A 203 11.31 -5.23 3.91
CA PHE A 203 9.87 -5.42 3.85
C PHE A 203 9.47 -6.80 4.38
N ILE A 204 8.40 -6.81 5.18
CA ILE A 204 7.53 -7.97 5.34
C ILE A 204 6.36 -7.73 4.41
N VAL A 205 6.23 -8.56 3.37
CA VAL A 205 5.16 -8.42 2.37
C VAL A 205 3.96 -9.20 2.85
N HIS A 206 2.78 -8.58 2.76
CA HIS A 206 1.51 -9.15 3.15
C HIS A 206 0.57 -9.18 1.95
N ILE A 207 -0.15 -10.28 1.79
CA ILE A 207 -1.18 -10.40 0.75
C ILE A 207 -2.40 -11.10 1.35
N ASP A 208 -3.55 -10.48 1.16
CA ASP A 208 -4.83 -10.99 1.65
C ASP A 208 -5.96 -10.63 0.68
N GLY A 209 -7.14 -11.22 0.85
CA GLY A 209 -8.32 -11.01 0.03
C GLY A 209 -9.56 -10.76 0.88
N SER A 210 -10.25 -9.65 0.63
CA SER A 210 -11.51 -9.33 1.31
C SER A 210 -12.62 -8.97 0.33
N LEU A 211 -13.87 -9.25 0.70
CA LEU A 211 -15.03 -8.84 -0.09
C LEU A 211 -15.25 -7.34 0.06
N LEU A 212 -15.42 -6.62 -1.05
CA LEU A 212 -15.68 -5.18 -1.03
C LEU A 212 -17.07 -4.85 -0.49
N ILE A 213 -18.05 -5.67 -0.81
CA ILE A 213 -19.43 -5.54 -0.37
C ILE A 213 -19.91 -6.95 -0.04
N LYS A 214 -20.41 -7.16 1.19
CA LYS A 214 -20.85 -8.48 1.69
C LYS A 214 -21.82 -9.21 0.73
N SER A 215 -22.65 -8.46 0.01
CA SER A 215 -23.64 -9.00 -0.94
C SER A 215 -23.14 -9.13 -2.39
N SER A 216 -21.93 -8.67 -2.70
CA SER A 216 -21.37 -8.73 -4.04
C SER A 216 -20.29 -9.80 -4.14
N LYS A 217 -20.12 -10.39 -5.32
CA LYS A 217 -18.96 -11.24 -5.62
C LYS A 217 -17.67 -10.44 -5.83
N GLN A 218 -17.67 -9.12 -5.63
CA GLN A 218 -16.51 -8.28 -5.87
C GLN A 218 -15.58 -8.34 -4.66
N SER A 219 -14.32 -8.69 -4.93
CA SER A 219 -13.25 -8.80 -3.96
C SER A 219 -12.15 -7.78 -4.25
N MET A 220 -11.43 -7.43 -3.20
CA MET A 220 -10.25 -6.59 -3.22
C MET A 220 -9.11 -7.36 -2.54
N TRP A 221 -7.98 -7.44 -3.24
CA TRP A 221 -6.77 -8.09 -2.77
C TRP A 221 -5.65 -7.07 -2.72
N PRO A 222 -5.31 -6.55 -1.53
CA PRO A 222 -4.14 -5.71 -1.37
C PRO A 222 -2.86 -6.57 -1.28
N CYS A 223 -1.82 -6.13 -1.95
CA CYS A 223 -0.44 -6.50 -1.68
C CYS A 223 0.23 -5.29 -1.04
N PHE A 224 0.68 -5.43 0.21
CA PHE A 224 1.24 -4.34 1.00
C PHE A 224 2.46 -4.81 1.79
N ALA A 225 3.22 -3.88 2.36
CA ALA A 225 4.42 -4.20 3.09
C ALA A 225 4.56 -3.36 4.35
N SER A 226 5.04 -4.03 5.40
CA SER A 226 5.47 -3.42 6.66
C SER A 226 6.98 -3.18 6.62
N ILE A 227 7.45 -2.06 7.18
CA ILE A 227 8.88 -1.73 7.25
C ILE A 227 9.46 -2.25 8.57
N VAL A 228 10.40 -3.20 8.47
CA VAL A 228 11.04 -3.83 9.64
C VAL A 228 11.78 -2.80 10.49
N GLU A 229 12.40 -1.81 9.88
CA GLU A 229 13.17 -0.75 10.54
C GLU A 229 12.29 0.29 11.27
N LEU A 230 10.97 0.06 11.36
CA LEU A 230 10.08 0.78 12.28
C LEU A 230 9.75 -0.10 13.50
N PRO A 231 9.67 0.47 14.72
CA PRO A 231 9.21 -0.25 15.91
C PRO A 231 7.75 -0.75 15.78
N PRO A 232 7.31 -1.84 16.42
CA PRO A 232 6.07 -2.55 16.04
C PRO A 232 4.78 -1.72 16.11
N PRO A 233 4.47 -1.00 17.21
CA PRO A 233 3.31 -0.11 17.24
C PRO A 233 3.35 0.95 16.13
N ILE A 234 4.55 1.42 15.76
CA ILE A 234 4.75 2.42 14.70
C ILE A 234 4.59 1.79 13.31
N ARG A 235 5.16 0.59 13.13
CA ARG A 235 5.12 -0.22 11.92
C ARG A 235 3.69 -0.56 11.51
N ASP A 236 2.85 -0.89 12.48
CA ASP A 236 1.48 -1.37 12.25
C ASP A 236 0.46 -0.24 12.02
N TYR A 237 0.82 1.03 12.27
CA TYR A 237 -0.05 2.14 11.89
C TYR A 237 -0.24 2.17 10.37
N GLN A 238 -1.51 2.24 9.94
CA GLN A 238 -1.89 2.25 8.52
C GLN A 238 -1.12 3.28 7.68
N LYS A 239 -0.79 4.43 8.27
CA LYS A 239 -0.01 5.51 7.64
C LYS A 239 1.45 5.14 7.33
N ASN A 240 1.96 4.06 7.93
CA ASN A 240 3.33 3.55 7.80
C ASN A 240 3.37 2.21 7.04
N ILE A 241 2.22 1.74 6.55
CA ILE A 241 2.14 0.61 5.63
C ILE A 241 2.37 1.09 4.20
N VAL A 242 3.26 0.40 3.48
CA VAL A 242 3.51 0.63 2.06
C VAL A 242 2.52 -0.21 1.27
N LEU A 243 1.62 0.42 0.50
CA LEU A 243 0.74 -0.32 -0.39
C LEU A 243 1.48 -0.54 -1.72
N LEU A 244 1.69 -1.80 -2.12
CA LEU A 244 2.45 -2.14 -3.33
C LEU A 244 1.52 -2.20 -4.55
N SER A 245 0.44 -2.98 -4.41
CA SER A 245 -0.57 -3.12 -5.45
C SER A 245 -1.93 -3.50 -4.91
N LEU A 246 -2.97 -3.28 -5.71
CA LEU A 246 -4.36 -3.56 -5.39
C LEU A 246 -5.07 -4.20 -6.57
N TRP A 247 -5.61 -5.40 -6.37
CA TRP A 247 -6.47 -6.06 -7.34
C TRP A 247 -7.93 -5.97 -6.90
N THR A 248 -8.77 -5.37 -7.74
CA THR A 248 -10.21 -5.27 -7.50
C THR A 248 -10.98 -5.93 -8.64
N SER A 249 -11.67 -7.04 -8.35
CA SER A 249 -12.51 -7.73 -9.32
C SER A 249 -13.45 -8.76 -8.70
N ARG A 250 -14.36 -9.29 -9.51
CA ARG A 250 -15.17 -10.47 -9.15
C ARG A 250 -14.43 -11.79 -9.28
N VAL A 251 -13.32 -11.79 -10.02
CA VAL A 251 -12.44 -12.95 -10.13
C VAL A 251 -11.28 -12.80 -9.16
N LYS A 252 -10.88 -13.92 -8.54
CA LYS A 252 -9.67 -13.98 -7.72
C LYS A 252 -8.45 -13.60 -8.57
N PRO A 253 -7.38 -13.04 -7.96
CA PRO A 253 -6.17 -12.71 -8.68
C PRO A 253 -5.52 -13.99 -9.23
N ASP A 254 -5.03 -13.89 -10.46
CA ASP A 254 -3.95 -14.78 -10.91
C ASP A 254 -2.64 -14.23 -10.31
N PRO A 255 -1.91 -15.03 -9.51
CA PRO A 255 -0.71 -14.57 -8.82
C PRO A 255 0.36 -13.99 -9.75
N ASP A 256 0.56 -14.60 -10.93
CA ASP A 256 1.59 -14.17 -11.87
C ASP A 256 1.22 -12.81 -12.43
N VAL A 257 -0.04 -12.63 -12.86
CA VAL A 257 -0.50 -11.35 -13.40
C VAL A 257 -0.55 -10.27 -12.33
N PHE A 258 -1.04 -10.59 -11.14
CA PHE A 258 -1.22 -9.63 -10.05
C PHE A 258 0.12 -9.11 -9.52
N LEU A 259 1.08 -10.02 -9.27
CA LEU A 259 2.33 -9.66 -8.59
C LEU A 259 3.47 -9.30 -9.54
N HIS A 260 3.34 -9.55 -10.85
CA HIS A 260 4.44 -9.35 -11.81
C HIS A 260 5.15 -8.00 -11.68
N GLU A 261 4.41 -6.89 -11.84
CA GLU A 261 5.03 -5.56 -11.83
C GLU A 261 5.60 -5.21 -10.45
N THR A 262 4.92 -5.65 -9.37
CA THR A 262 5.38 -5.45 -7.98
C THR A 262 6.70 -6.17 -7.73
N ILE A 263 6.82 -7.43 -8.16
CA ILE A 263 8.03 -8.24 -8.00
C ILE A 263 9.18 -7.66 -8.81
N GLU A 264 8.93 -7.22 -10.05
CA GLU A 264 9.97 -6.61 -10.89
C GLU A 264 10.46 -5.28 -10.29
N GLU A 265 9.57 -4.43 -9.77
CA GLU A 265 9.96 -3.21 -9.06
C GLU A 265 10.79 -3.52 -7.80
N LEU A 266 10.35 -4.49 -6.98
CA LEU A 266 11.10 -4.90 -5.80
C LEU A 266 12.48 -5.47 -6.14
N LYS A 267 12.61 -6.29 -7.19
CA LYS A 267 13.91 -6.79 -7.67
C LYS A 267 14.84 -5.64 -8.06
N LEU A 268 14.33 -4.66 -8.80
CA LEU A 268 15.10 -3.48 -9.19
C LEU A 268 15.58 -2.70 -7.97
N LEU A 269 14.70 -2.46 -6.98
CA LEU A 269 15.05 -1.76 -5.74
C LEU A 269 16.04 -2.54 -4.87
N ILE A 270 15.90 -3.87 -4.80
CA ILE A 270 16.82 -4.73 -4.03
C ILE A 270 18.20 -4.75 -4.66
N ASN A 271 18.29 -4.85 -6.00
CA ASN A 271 19.55 -4.95 -6.71
C ASN A 271 20.29 -3.60 -6.80
N ASN A 272 19.54 -2.50 -6.97
CA ASN A 272 20.14 -1.21 -7.31
C ASN A 272 20.03 -0.18 -6.17
N GLY A 273 19.17 -0.42 -5.18
CA GLY A 273 18.81 0.58 -4.18
C GLY A 273 18.08 1.79 -4.77
N THR A 274 17.96 2.86 -3.99
CA THR A 274 17.42 4.13 -4.47
C THR A 274 17.86 5.33 -3.62
N SER A 275 17.98 6.50 -4.24
CA SER A 275 18.20 7.75 -3.50
C SER A 275 16.89 8.29 -2.95
N ILE A 276 16.88 8.61 -1.66
CA ILE A 276 15.77 9.26 -0.96
C ILE A 276 16.29 10.55 -0.33
N PHE A 277 15.49 11.62 -0.37
CA PHE A 277 15.88 12.89 0.21
C PHE A 277 15.07 13.17 1.47
N ILE A 278 15.75 13.39 2.60
CA ILE A 278 15.14 13.76 3.89
C ILE A 278 15.74 15.11 4.28
N ASN A 279 14.88 16.12 4.50
CA ASN A 279 15.27 17.49 4.84
C ASN A 279 16.37 18.08 3.93
N GLY A 280 16.29 17.82 2.62
CA GLY A 280 17.28 18.28 1.63
C GLY A 280 18.58 17.47 1.54
N GLN A 281 18.81 16.51 2.44
CA GLN A 281 19.96 15.61 2.41
C GLN A 281 19.61 14.32 1.66
N GLU A 282 20.52 13.87 0.78
CA GLU A 282 20.38 12.62 0.03
C GLU A 282 20.87 11.42 0.84
N TYR A 283 20.09 10.36 0.84
CA TYR A 283 20.40 9.06 1.44
C TYR A 283 20.22 7.97 0.39
N VAL A 284 21.28 7.20 0.14
CA VAL A 284 21.18 5.99 -0.67
C VAL A 284 20.63 4.87 0.20
N ILE A 285 19.46 4.37 -0.17
CA ILE A 285 18.72 3.33 0.53
C ILE A 285 18.84 2.00 -0.21
N SER A 286 19.22 0.95 0.49
CA SER A 286 19.16 -0.43 -0.01
C SER A 286 17.87 -1.11 0.43
N PHE A 287 17.36 -2.04 -0.38
CA PHE A 287 16.12 -2.74 -0.07
C PHE A 287 16.34 -4.24 0.19
N GLY A 288 15.38 -4.83 0.89
CA GLY A 288 15.28 -6.26 1.11
C GLY A 288 13.85 -6.70 1.39
N THR A 289 13.62 -8.00 1.31
CA THR A 289 12.39 -8.65 1.74
C THR A 289 12.74 -9.79 2.68
N GLN A 290 11.92 -10.01 3.71
CA GLN A 290 12.15 -11.07 4.68
C GLN A 290 11.13 -12.21 4.56
N TYR A 291 9.84 -11.86 4.54
CA TYR A 291 8.75 -12.82 4.51
C TYR A 291 7.63 -12.37 3.58
N PHE A 292 6.90 -13.35 3.08
CA PHE A 292 5.58 -13.19 2.48
C PHE A 292 4.57 -13.80 3.44
N ILE A 293 3.69 -12.98 4.00
CA ILE A 293 2.68 -13.37 4.98
C ILE A 293 1.31 -13.33 4.30
N SER A 294 0.57 -14.41 4.47
CA SER A 294 -0.80 -14.55 4.00
C SER A 294 -1.55 -15.51 4.91
N ASP A 295 -2.88 -15.39 4.98
CA ASP A 295 -3.69 -16.42 5.59
C ASP A 295 -3.59 -17.73 4.79
N LEU A 296 -3.99 -18.85 5.38
CA LEU A 296 -3.84 -20.16 4.73
C LEU A 296 -4.57 -20.24 3.35
N PRO A 297 -5.80 -19.73 3.18
CA PRO A 297 -6.45 -19.64 1.86
C PRO A 297 -5.67 -18.83 0.82
N ALA A 298 -5.17 -17.64 1.18
CA ALA A 298 -4.40 -16.81 0.25
C ALA A 298 -3.03 -17.45 -0.04
N LYS A 299 -2.36 -18.04 0.97
CA LYS A 299 -1.10 -18.78 0.78
C LYS A 299 -1.27 -19.87 -0.27
N ALA A 300 -2.36 -20.65 -0.19
CA ALA A 300 -2.65 -21.68 -1.19
C ALA A 300 -2.79 -21.11 -2.61
N LEU A 301 -3.52 -20.00 -2.76
CA LEU A 301 -3.68 -19.30 -4.04
C LEU A 301 -2.34 -18.81 -4.61
N PHE A 302 -1.54 -18.10 -3.80
CA PHE A 302 -0.28 -17.48 -4.25
C PHE A 302 0.85 -18.48 -4.46
N CYS A 303 0.90 -19.53 -3.65
CA CYS A 303 1.83 -20.64 -3.85
C CYS A 303 1.36 -21.64 -4.92
N LYS A 304 0.14 -21.46 -5.48
CA LYS A 304 -0.48 -22.40 -6.43
C LYS A 304 -0.52 -23.84 -5.90
N THR A 305 -0.81 -23.98 -4.62
CA THR A 305 -0.93 -25.28 -3.94
C THR A 305 -2.39 -25.63 -3.68
N ILE A 306 -2.64 -26.84 -3.18
CA ILE A 306 -3.97 -27.21 -2.73
C ILE A 306 -4.38 -26.37 -1.50
N ASN A 307 -5.67 -26.16 -1.32
CA ASN A 307 -6.17 -25.43 -0.15
C ASN A 307 -5.75 -26.10 1.16
N PHE A 308 -5.69 -25.33 2.22
CA PHE A 308 -5.26 -25.73 3.57
C PHE A 308 -6.03 -26.93 4.17
N ASN A 309 -7.21 -27.25 3.64
CA ASN A 309 -8.02 -28.41 4.01
C ASN A 309 -7.81 -29.63 3.09
N GLY A 310 -6.81 -29.60 2.21
CA GLY A 310 -6.47 -30.68 1.29
C GLY A 310 -5.58 -31.76 1.92
N TYR A 311 -5.48 -32.90 1.24
CA TYR A 311 -4.76 -34.09 1.74
C TYR A 311 -3.27 -33.84 2.04
N SER A 312 -2.57 -33.00 1.28
CA SER A 312 -1.15 -32.66 1.52
C SER A 312 -0.97 -31.15 1.40
N ALA A 313 -1.65 -30.40 2.27
CA ALA A 313 -1.79 -28.96 2.13
C ALA A 313 -0.71 -28.12 2.83
N CYS A 314 0.05 -28.72 3.75
CA CYS A 314 1.11 -28.01 4.43
C CYS A 314 2.27 -27.73 3.46
N THR A 315 2.75 -26.49 3.43
CA THR A 315 3.92 -26.10 2.63
C THR A 315 5.24 -26.28 3.37
N GLU A 316 5.19 -26.52 4.68
CA GLU A 316 6.36 -26.63 5.55
C GLU A 316 6.67 -28.08 5.96
N CYS A 317 5.65 -28.94 5.99
CA CYS A 317 5.80 -30.36 6.36
C CYS A 317 5.16 -31.28 5.31
N HIS A 318 5.49 -32.58 5.40
CA HIS A 318 4.98 -33.62 4.51
C HIS A 318 3.79 -34.40 5.11
N SER A 319 3.20 -33.90 6.20
CA SER A 319 2.06 -34.56 6.85
C SER A 319 0.85 -34.59 5.91
N THR A 320 0.23 -35.76 5.80
CA THR A 320 -0.99 -35.94 5.03
C THR A 320 -2.23 -35.92 5.93
N GLY A 321 -3.34 -35.39 5.43
CA GLY A 321 -4.61 -35.35 6.13
C GLY A 321 -5.32 -36.69 6.07
N MET A 322 -5.97 -37.09 7.17
CA MET A 322 -6.84 -38.26 7.20
C MET A 322 -8.30 -37.81 7.15
N PHE A 323 -9.11 -38.48 6.31
CA PHE A 323 -10.53 -38.19 6.21
C PHE A 323 -11.24 -38.80 7.42
N SER A 324 -12.02 -37.99 8.15
CA SER A 324 -12.90 -38.48 9.21
C SER A 324 -14.34 -38.58 8.71
N ASP A 325 -14.89 -39.79 8.70
CA ASP A 325 -16.32 -40.00 8.43
C ASP A 325 -17.23 -39.37 9.51
N PHE A 326 -16.68 -39.08 10.70
CA PHE A 326 -17.43 -38.50 11.82
C PHE A 326 -17.61 -36.99 11.73
N THR A 327 -16.61 -36.28 11.22
CA THR A 327 -16.64 -34.81 11.14
C THR A 327 -16.82 -34.29 9.72
N ASN A 328 -16.73 -35.14 8.69
CA ASN A 328 -16.66 -34.74 7.28
C ASN A 328 -15.51 -33.74 6.97
N TYR A 329 -14.46 -33.72 7.81
CA TYR A 329 -13.28 -32.88 7.63
C TYR A 329 -12.00 -33.72 7.59
N LEU A 330 -11.01 -33.23 6.83
CA LEU A 330 -9.63 -33.71 6.85
C LEU A 330 -8.92 -33.06 8.03
N TYR A 331 -8.32 -33.85 8.91
CA TYR A 331 -7.46 -33.36 9.99
C TYR A 331 -6.01 -33.81 9.76
N GLY A 332 -5.05 -32.96 10.11
CA GLY A 332 -3.63 -33.27 9.98
C GLY A 332 -3.16 -34.19 11.11
N THR A 333 -2.40 -35.23 10.78
CA THR A 333 -1.60 -35.97 11.77
C THR A 333 -0.37 -35.14 12.13
N ILE A 334 -0.25 -34.77 13.41
CA ILE A 334 0.94 -34.15 13.99
C ILE A 334 2.04 -35.20 14.10
#